data_AF-A0A9P7SVR4-F1
#
_entry.id   AF-A0A9P7SVR4-F1
#
_cell.length_a   1.000
_cell.length_b   1.000
_cell.length_c   1.000
_cell.angle_alpha   90.00
_cell.angle_beta   90.00
_cell.angle_gamma   90.00
#
_symmetry.space_group_name_H-M   'P 1'
#
loop_
_entity.id
_entity.type
_entity.pdbx_description
1 polymer ?
#
loop_
_entity_poly.entity_id
_entity_poly.type
_entity_poly.pdbx_seq_one_letter_code
_entity_poly.pdbx_strand_id
1 'polypeptide(L)'
;MDLLSRAAYHCCWVQSVRASPVALVGIVLAVITVAYTVRLGLGPGLSRQKTSAWTTDDTRATHEEASPRGDAAAGVAIVPLHDFDWTAEEPVKYLPVKPVYHITMALQKDTPSDLITIDRDYLHRITLRRRLISQKGSAVHDCLPRGHESVSELYAYLLHDYLPVRYPTMFRLSADASQCENLVTGRRFPLEPPPPLPAAALGALGEMVEEDIFLLHPTPDGHLCVAFVCCFPAGFDPSEKFGKLIKDIHAPVPSYDRIGPSMESFFCKLQVGKSVKRLNVNLSPTPTKCLEWKRRTETKFRVEDEG
;
A
#
# COMPACT_ATOMS: atom_id res chain seq x y z
N MET A 1 -24.24 16.29 -1.51
CA MET A 1 -22.92 16.56 -2.11
C MET A 1 -22.05 15.37 -1.75
N ASP A 2 -21.60 14.65 -2.77
CA ASP A 2 -21.35 13.21 -2.70
C ASP A 2 -20.19 12.81 -1.78
N LEU A 3 -20.54 11.92 -0.85
CA LEU A 3 -19.84 11.56 0.38
C LEU A 3 -18.56 10.73 0.23
N LEU A 4 -18.10 10.40 -0.98
CA LEU A 4 -16.93 9.53 -1.17
C LEU A 4 -16.18 9.79 -2.51
N SER A 5 -16.32 10.97 -3.12
CA SER A 5 -15.73 11.26 -4.44
C SER A 5 -14.21 11.50 -4.42
N ARG A 6 -13.52 11.22 -3.31
CA ARG A 6 -12.11 11.58 -3.12
C ARG A 6 -11.27 10.33 -2.89
N ALA A 7 -10.47 9.99 -3.90
CA ALA A 7 -9.65 8.80 -3.93
C ALA A 7 -8.57 8.81 -2.84
N ALA A 8 -8.70 7.96 -1.82
CA ALA A 8 -7.56 7.50 -1.05
C ALA A 8 -6.84 6.42 -1.85
N TYR A 9 -5.66 6.73 -2.39
CA TYR A 9 -4.84 5.75 -3.09
C TYR A 9 -4.06 4.93 -2.06
N HIS A 10 -4.43 3.65 -1.90
CA HIS A 10 -3.73 2.72 -1.04
C HIS A 10 -2.50 2.15 -1.77
N CYS A 11 -1.31 2.63 -1.43
CA CYS A 11 -0.06 2.04 -1.89
C CYS A 11 0.44 1.15 -0.76
N CYS A 12 0.08 -0.15 -0.79
CA CYS A 12 0.61 -1.14 0.14
C CYS A 12 2.12 -1.29 -0.14
N TRP A 13 2.94 -0.68 0.70
CA TRP A 13 4.40 -0.79 0.65
C TRP A 13 4.85 -1.83 1.66
N VAL A 14 5.53 -2.84 1.14
CA VAL A 14 5.93 -4.03 1.90
C VAL A 14 7.31 -3.79 2.46
N GLN A 15 7.41 -3.75 3.79
CA GLN A 15 8.68 -3.70 4.48
C GLN A 15 9.30 -5.11 4.58
N SER A 16 10.44 -5.27 3.91
CA SER A 16 11.57 -6.18 4.15
C SER A 16 11.30 -7.58 4.74
N VAL A 17 11.57 -8.59 3.91
CA VAL A 17 11.75 -9.99 4.31
C VAL A 17 13.03 -10.15 5.15
N ARG A 18 12.95 -10.77 6.33
CA ARG A 18 14.13 -11.30 7.03
C ARG A 18 14.60 -12.58 6.32
N ALA A 19 15.77 -12.55 5.70
CA ALA A 19 16.47 -13.79 5.38
C ALA A 19 17.11 -14.33 6.68
N SER A 20 16.58 -15.43 7.22
CA SER A 20 17.22 -16.13 8.32
C SER A 20 18.58 -16.68 7.84
N PRO A 21 19.68 -16.50 8.60
CA PRO A 21 20.98 -17.08 8.23
C PRO A 21 20.92 -18.61 8.08
N VAL A 22 19.93 -19.28 8.69
CA VAL A 22 19.68 -20.72 8.55
C VAL A 22 19.21 -21.09 7.13
N ALA A 23 18.42 -20.22 6.48
CA ALA A 23 17.93 -20.45 5.12
C ALA A 23 19.05 -20.32 4.07
N LEU A 24 20.01 -19.42 4.30
CA LEU A 24 21.19 -19.25 3.45
C LEU A 24 22.13 -20.46 3.52
N VAL A 25 22.34 -21.03 4.71
CA VAL A 25 23.12 -22.26 4.89
C VAL A 25 22.44 -23.46 4.21
N GLY A 26 21.11 -23.58 4.31
CA GLY A 26 20.34 -24.64 3.67
C GLY A 26 20.43 -24.63 2.13
N ILE A 27 20.38 -23.44 1.51
CA ILE A 27 20.49 -23.29 0.05
C ILE A 27 21.90 -23.64 -0.43
N VAL A 28 22.94 -23.22 0.30
CA VAL A 28 24.34 -23.54 -0.05
C VAL A 28 24.59 -25.05 0.03
N LEU A 29 24.10 -25.72 1.07
CA LEU A 29 24.24 -27.18 1.22
C LEU A 29 23.48 -27.96 0.13
N ALA A 30 22.29 -27.50 -0.27
CA ALA A 30 21.53 -28.13 -1.35
C ALA A 30 22.24 -28.00 -2.71
N VAL A 31 22.79 -26.82 -3.03
CA VAL A 31 23.55 -26.59 -4.27
C VAL A 31 24.84 -27.41 -4.30
N ILE A 32 25.56 -27.50 -3.17
CA ILE A 32 26.76 -28.35 -3.06
C ILE A 32 26.38 -29.82 -3.26
N THR A 33 25.27 -30.29 -2.68
CA THR A 33 24.81 -31.69 -2.80
C THR A 33 24.40 -32.03 -4.23
N VAL A 34 23.68 -31.15 -4.92
CA VAL A 34 23.31 -31.33 -6.33
C VAL A 34 24.54 -31.30 -7.22
N ALA A 35 25.48 -30.38 -6.99
CA ALA A 35 26.74 -30.34 -7.73
C ALA A 35 27.59 -31.60 -7.51
N TYR A 36 27.61 -32.13 -6.28
CA TYR A 36 28.38 -33.33 -5.93
C TYR A 36 27.75 -34.60 -6.52
N THR A 37 26.43 -34.73 -6.50
CA THR A 37 25.70 -35.88 -7.10
C THR A 37 25.80 -35.91 -8.63
N VAL A 38 25.75 -34.74 -9.28
CA VAL A 38 26.01 -34.62 -10.73
C VAL A 38 27.47 -34.98 -11.05
N ARG A 39 28.43 -34.54 -10.22
CA ARG A 39 29.87 -34.84 -10.43
C ARG A 39 30.24 -36.30 -10.17
N LEU A 40 29.49 -37.00 -9.32
CA LEU A 40 29.64 -38.42 -9.03
C LEU A 40 28.84 -39.33 -9.99
N GLY A 41 28.11 -38.77 -10.96
CA GLY A 41 27.33 -39.56 -11.93
C GLY A 41 26.13 -40.31 -11.33
N LEU A 42 25.71 -39.94 -10.11
CA LEU A 42 24.57 -40.53 -9.41
C LEU A 42 23.33 -39.64 -9.61
N GLY A 43 22.86 -39.53 -10.85
CA GLY A 43 21.63 -38.81 -11.18
C GLY A 43 20.39 -39.71 -11.06
N PRO A 44 19.31 -39.29 -10.37
CA PRO A 44 18.04 -40.01 -10.41
C PRO A 44 17.40 -39.87 -11.80
N GLY A 45 17.00 -40.99 -12.40
CA GLY A 45 16.32 -41.02 -13.70
C GLY A 45 14.92 -40.40 -13.61
N LEU A 46 14.76 -39.19 -14.14
CA LEU A 46 13.45 -38.57 -14.28
C LEU A 46 12.72 -39.14 -15.50
N SER A 47 11.70 -39.93 -15.22
CA SER A 47 10.68 -40.38 -16.17
C SER A 47 9.86 -39.18 -16.69
N ARG A 48 9.76 -39.08 -18.02
CA ARG A 48 9.07 -38.04 -18.76
C ARG A 48 7.58 -38.38 -18.88
N GLN A 49 6.73 -37.81 -18.02
CA GLN A 49 5.28 -37.86 -18.22
C GLN A 49 4.85 -36.85 -19.30
N LYS A 50 4.20 -37.38 -20.35
CA LYS A 50 3.51 -36.63 -21.40
C LYS A 50 2.21 -36.03 -20.83
N THR A 51 2.00 -34.73 -21.00
CA THR A 51 0.68 -34.12 -20.83
C THR A 51 -0.01 -34.00 -22.20
N SER A 52 -1.26 -34.44 -22.25
CA SER A 52 -2.11 -34.50 -23.44
C SER A 52 -2.66 -33.13 -23.82
N ALA A 53 -2.70 -32.87 -25.12
CA ALA A 53 -3.37 -31.75 -25.74
C ALA A 53 -4.89 -31.82 -25.51
N TRP A 54 -5.51 -30.68 -25.25
CA TRP A 54 -6.96 -30.52 -25.30
C TRP A 54 -7.33 -29.64 -26.49
N THR A 55 -8.19 -30.21 -27.30
CA THR A 55 -8.83 -29.69 -28.51
C THR A 55 -9.86 -28.62 -28.18
N THR A 56 -9.93 -27.61 -29.05
CA THR A 56 -11.04 -26.68 -29.18
C THR A 56 -12.32 -27.41 -29.58
N ASP A 57 -13.43 -27.12 -28.91
CA ASP A 57 -14.74 -27.31 -29.50
C ASP A 57 -15.62 -26.08 -29.25
N ASP A 58 -16.33 -25.72 -30.30
CA ASP A 58 -17.15 -24.54 -30.51
C ASP A 58 -18.61 -24.96 -30.31
N THR A 59 -19.33 -24.31 -29.40
CA THR A 59 -20.80 -24.41 -29.43
C THR A 59 -21.45 -23.13 -28.93
N ARG A 60 -22.02 -22.42 -29.90
CA ARG A 60 -22.98 -21.32 -29.74
C ARG A 60 -24.32 -21.86 -29.22
N ALA A 61 -24.81 -21.32 -28.10
CA ALA A 61 -26.23 -21.34 -27.77
C ALA A 61 -26.65 -20.06 -27.04
N THR A 62 -27.61 -19.36 -27.64
CA THR A 62 -28.38 -18.24 -27.12
C THR A 62 -29.54 -18.75 -26.25
N HIS A 63 -29.79 -18.13 -25.09
CA HIS A 63 -31.06 -17.46 -24.74
C HIS A 63 -31.01 -16.90 -23.31
N GLU A 64 -31.80 -15.84 -23.16
CA GLU A 64 -31.88 -14.81 -22.14
C GLU A 64 -32.80 -15.23 -20.99
N GLU A 65 -32.41 -14.96 -19.73
CA GLU A 65 -33.36 -14.76 -18.65
C GLU A 65 -32.80 -13.74 -17.65
N ALA A 66 -33.52 -12.62 -17.53
CA ALA A 66 -33.22 -11.52 -16.63
C ALA A 66 -33.53 -11.91 -15.18
N SER A 67 -32.59 -11.65 -14.26
CA SER A 67 -32.75 -11.82 -12.81
C SER A 67 -32.29 -10.53 -12.09
N PRO A 68 -32.90 -10.16 -10.96
CA PRO A 68 -33.18 -8.76 -10.63
C PRO A 68 -31.97 -8.01 -10.06
N ARG A 69 -31.97 -6.70 -10.28
CA ARG A 69 -31.01 -5.72 -9.76
C ARG A 69 -31.01 -5.73 -8.23
N GLY A 70 -30.11 -6.50 -7.63
CA GLY A 70 -29.91 -6.59 -6.18
C GLY A 70 -28.49 -6.26 -5.68
N ASP A 71 -27.56 -5.86 -6.56
CA ASP A 71 -26.12 -5.88 -6.23
C ASP A 71 -25.46 -4.52 -5.96
N ALA A 72 -26.22 -3.47 -5.62
CA ALA A 72 -25.63 -2.15 -5.37
C ALA A 72 -25.12 -1.95 -3.93
N ALA A 73 -25.61 -2.71 -2.95
CA ALA A 73 -25.31 -2.48 -1.52
C ALA A 73 -24.26 -3.44 -0.93
N ALA A 74 -24.07 -4.63 -1.51
CA ALA A 74 -23.22 -5.66 -0.91
C ALA A 74 -21.70 -5.37 -1.01
N GLY A 75 -21.27 -4.50 -1.92
CA GLY A 75 -19.84 -4.24 -2.19
C GLY A 75 -19.17 -3.18 -1.31
N VAL A 76 -19.93 -2.48 -0.44
CA VAL A 76 -19.41 -1.36 0.39
C VAL A 76 -19.31 -1.73 1.87
N ALA A 77 -19.95 -2.82 2.29
CA ALA A 77 -19.97 -3.21 3.70
C ALA A 77 -18.60 -3.71 4.18
N ILE A 78 -18.12 -3.12 5.28
CA ILE A 78 -16.90 -3.54 5.97
C ILE A 78 -17.22 -4.78 6.79
N VAL A 79 -16.48 -5.87 6.57
CA VAL A 79 -16.66 -7.14 7.28
C VAL A 79 -15.84 -7.10 8.58
N PRO A 80 -16.46 -7.20 9.76
CA PRO A 80 -15.72 -7.21 11.03
C PRO A 80 -14.84 -8.45 11.22
N LEU A 81 -13.71 -8.30 11.91
CA LEU A 81 -12.93 -9.41 12.44
C LEU A 81 -13.06 -9.46 13.97
N HIS A 82 -14.10 -10.15 14.46
CA HIS A 82 -14.42 -10.19 15.89
C HIS A 82 -13.35 -10.87 16.77
N ASP A 83 -12.61 -11.83 16.20
CA ASP A 83 -11.61 -12.62 16.91
C ASP A 83 -10.18 -12.37 16.39
N PHE A 84 -9.93 -11.18 15.81
CA PHE A 84 -8.62 -10.86 15.26
C PHE A 84 -7.56 -10.70 16.36
N ASP A 85 -6.56 -11.58 16.34
CA ASP A 85 -5.35 -11.47 17.12
C ASP A 85 -4.20 -10.95 16.26
N TRP A 86 -3.98 -9.63 16.33
CA TRP A 86 -2.90 -8.98 15.59
C TRP A 86 -1.51 -9.52 15.97
N THR A 87 -1.31 -10.07 17.18
CA THR A 87 0.00 -10.58 17.60
C THR A 87 0.36 -11.90 16.95
N ALA A 88 -0.65 -12.69 16.55
CA ALA A 88 -0.49 -13.95 15.84
C ALA A 88 -0.43 -13.77 14.32
N GLU A 89 -0.99 -12.67 13.79
CA GLU A 89 -1.06 -12.40 12.35
C GLU A 89 0.35 -12.22 11.74
N GLU A 90 0.65 -12.98 10.70
CA GLU A 90 1.92 -12.96 10.00
C GLU A 90 1.98 -11.82 8.98
N PRO A 91 3.09 -11.05 8.89
CA PRO A 91 3.21 -10.03 7.87
C PRO A 91 3.10 -10.62 6.46
N VAL A 92 2.30 -9.98 5.61
CA VAL A 92 2.06 -10.45 4.24
C VAL A 92 3.37 -10.42 3.45
N LYS A 93 3.76 -11.57 2.90
CA LYS A 93 4.98 -11.73 2.10
C LYS A 93 4.67 -11.53 0.63
N TYR A 94 5.20 -10.45 0.07
CA TYR A 94 5.03 -10.15 -1.34
C TYR A 94 6.30 -10.49 -2.12
N LEU A 95 6.20 -11.47 -3.03
CA LEU A 95 7.32 -11.92 -3.89
C LEU A 95 6.89 -11.95 -5.36
N PRO A 96 6.59 -10.81 -6.00
CA PRO A 96 6.18 -10.76 -7.40
C PRO A 96 7.39 -10.79 -8.34
N VAL A 97 8.37 -11.69 -8.13
CA VAL A 97 9.49 -11.82 -9.07
C VAL A 97 9.04 -12.70 -10.23
N LYS A 98 8.63 -12.06 -11.32
CA LYS A 98 8.36 -12.74 -12.59
C LYS A 98 9.63 -12.72 -13.45
N PRO A 99 9.94 -13.81 -14.18
CA PRO A 99 11.12 -13.87 -15.04
C PRO A 99 11.07 -12.90 -16.22
N VAL A 100 9.86 -12.51 -16.66
CA VAL A 100 9.63 -11.49 -17.70
C VAL A 100 8.86 -10.34 -17.09
N TYR A 101 9.38 -9.12 -17.25
CA TYR A 101 8.79 -7.89 -16.73
C TYR A 101 8.07 -7.12 -17.83
N HIS A 102 6.76 -6.91 -17.65
CA HIS A 102 5.93 -6.08 -18.51
C HIS A 102 5.44 -4.86 -17.73
N ILE A 103 5.70 -3.67 -18.27
CA ILE A 103 5.22 -2.41 -17.70
C ILE A 103 3.74 -2.30 -18.01
N THR A 104 2.91 -2.55 -17.00
CA THR A 104 1.45 -2.46 -17.07
C THR A 104 0.94 -1.80 -15.80
N MET A 105 -0.33 -1.40 -15.78
CA MET A 105 -0.93 -0.81 -14.59
C MET A 105 -1.08 -1.81 -13.42
N ALA A 106 -1.13 -3.10 -13.73
CA ALA A 106 -1.18 -4.21 -12.75
C ALA A 106 -2.24 -4.02 -11.64
N LEU A 107 -3.38 -3.41 -11.99
CA LEU A 107 -4.49 -3.13 -11.07
C LEU A 107 -5.23 -4.42 -10.73
N GLN A 108 -5.60 -4.56 -9.46
CA GLN A 108 -6.41 -5.63 -8.93
C GLN A 108 -7.62 -5.03 -8.23
N LYS A 109 -8.80 -5.62 -8.41
CA LYS A 109 -9.98 -5.25 -7.62
C LYS A 109 -9.66 -5.50 -6.15
N ASP A 110 -10.15 -4.61 -5.30
CA ASP A 110 -10.01 -4.71 -3.87
C ASP A 110 -11.36 -4.48 -3.19
N THR A 111 -11.46 -4.86 -1.92
CA THR A 111 -12.67 -4.62 -1.13
C THR A 111 -12.41 -3.51 -0.13
N PRO A 112 -13.43 -2.76 0.32
CA PRO A 112 -13.27 -1.83 1.43
C PRO A 112 -12.66 -2.51 2.65
N SER A 113 -13.02 -3.75 2.98
CA SER A 113 -12.52 -4.50 4.14
C SER A 113 -11.00 -4.76 4.13
N ASP A 114 -10.37 -4.71 2.97
CA ASP A 114 -8.93 -4.95 2.79
C ASP A 114 -8.15 -3.64 2.62
N LEU A 115 -8.79 -2.49 2.90
CA LEU A 115 -8.19 -1.16 2.76
C LEU A 115 -6.97 -0.98 3.66
N ILE A 116 -7.01 -1.47 4.89
CA ILE A 116 -5.93 -1.37 5.87
C ILE A 116 -5.51 -2.78 6.25
N THR A 117 -4.21 -3.04 6.34
CA THR A 117 -3.64 -4.32 6.75
C THR A 117 -2.89 -4.14 8.07
N ILE A 118 -3.16 -5.04 9.02
CA ILE A 118 -2.52 -5.05 10.33
C ILE A 118 -1.92 -6.44 10.55
N ASP A 119 -0.73 -6.48 11.14
CA ASP A 119 -0.05 -7.71 11.53
C ASP A 119 0.69 -7.53 12.87
N ARG A 120 1.43 -8.55 13.30
CA ARG A 120 2.22 -8.56 14.56
C ARG A 120 3.19 -7.39 14.75
N ASP A 121 3.60 -6.72 13.69
CA ASP A 121 4.58 -5.64 13.75
C ASP A 121 3.89 -4.27 13.93
N TYR A 122 2.56 -4.22 13.98
CA TYR A 122 1.75 -3.00 14.13
C TYR A 122 2.24 -2.07 15.23
N LEU A 123 2.38 -2.59 16.46
CA LEU A 123 2.79 -1.79 17.61
C LEU A 123 4.19 -1.18 17.40
N HIS A 124 5.10 -1.93 16.78
CA HIS A 124 6.44 -1.46 16.46
C HIS A 124 6.40 -0.34 15.41
N ARG A 125 5.68 -0.56 14.31
CA ARG A 125 5.61 0.38 13.17
C ARG A 125 4.89 1.67 13.54
N ILE A 126 3.72 1.62 14.20
CA ILE A 126 3.02 2.82 14.70
C ILE A 126 3.88 3.61 15.71
N THR A 127 4.58 2.92 16.62
CA THR A 127 5.47 3.61 17.58
C THR A 127 6.60 4.37 16.87
N LEU A 128 7.14 3.79 15.79
CA LEU A 128 8.15 4.43 14.97
C LEU A 128 7.56 5.61 14.16
N ARG A 129 6.38 5.45 13.55
CA ARG A 129 5.66 6.54 12.85
C ARG A 129 5.44 7.74 13.75
N ARG A 130 4.96 7.53 14.97
CA ARG A 130 4.79 8.59 15.98
C ARG A 130 6.09 9.37 16.23
N ARG A 131 7.22 8.67 16.37
CA ARG A 131 8.53 9.33 16.55
C ARG A 131 8.90 10.16 15.33
N LEU A 132 8.67 9.64 14.13
CA LEU A 132 9.00 10.35 12.88
C LEU A 132 8.13 11.58 12.68
N ILE A 133 6.82 11.47 12.90
CA ILE A 133 5.87 12.59 12.84
C ILE A 133 6.31 13.70 13.78
N SER A 134 6.62 13.36 15.04
CA SER A 134 7.09 14.33 16.01
C SER A 134 8.45 14.97 15.65
N GLN A 135 9.38 14.22 15.05
CA GLN A 135 10.73 14.71 14.76
C GLN A 135 10.85 15.44 13.41
N LYS A 136 10.02 15.09 12.44
CA LYS A 136 10.16 15.51 11.04
C LYS A 136 9.05 16.44 10.57
N GLY A 137 7.91 16.48 11.27
CA GLY A 137 6.80 17.41 11.00
C GLY A 137 6.39 17.43 9.52
N SER A 138 6.46 18.61 8.89
CA SER A 138 6.06 18.81 7.49
C SER A 138 6.83 17.98 6.46
N ALA A 139 7.98 17.42 6.83
CA ALA A 139 8.71 16.51 5.94
C ALA A 139 8.05 15.13 5.81
N VAL A 140 7.13 14.75 6.71
CA VAL A 140 6.42 13.46 6.64
C VAL A 140 4.91 13.61 6.59
N HIS A 141 4.35 14.78 6.86
CA HIS A 141 2.94 15.04 6.59
C HIS A 141 2.69 16.51 6.28
N ASP A 142 1.89 16.81 5.26
CA ASP A 142 1.47 18.18 4.96
C ASP A 142 0.16 18.18 4.18
N CYS A 143 -0.49 19.35 4.09
CA CYS A 143 -1.76 19.50 3.41
C CYS A 143 -1.98 20.93 2.90
N LEU A 144 -2.38 21.03 1.63
CA LEU A 144 -2.78 22.29 1.00
C LEU A 144 -4.15 22.73 1.54
N PRO A 145 -4.47 24.03 1.53
CA PRO A 145 -5.80 24.52 1.95
C PRO A 145 -6.97 23.78 1.29
N ARG A 146 -6.85 23.48 -0.02
CA ARG A 146 -7.86 22.74 -0.77
C ARG A 146 -8.04 21.27 -0.32
N GLY A 147 -7.05 20.69 0.36
CA GLY A 147 -7.06 19.31 0.83
C GLY A 147 -7.69 19.13 2.22
N HIS A 148 -7.97 20.21 2.96
CA HIS A 148 -8.43 20.15 4.36
C HIS A 148 -9.67 19.28 4.53
N GLU A 149 -10.71 19.51 3.71
CA GLU A 149 -11.94 18.72 3.77
C GLU A 149 -11.70 17.23 3.49
N SER A 150 -10.75 16.89 2.63
CA SER A 150 -10.44 15.50 2.28
C SER A 150 -9.70 14.79 3.41
N VAL A 151 -8.85 15.53 4.13
CA VAL A 151 -8.22 15.03 5.35
C VAL A 151 -9.29 14.80 6.42
N SER A 152 -10.22 15.74 6.62
CA SER A 152 -11.32 15.58 7.58
C SER A 152 -12.23 14.40 7.24
N GLU A 153 -12.58 14.23 5.97
CA GLU A 153 -13.38 13.11 5.47
C GLU A 153 -12.68 11.76 5.73
N LEU A 154 -11.40 11.64 5.34
CA LEU A 154 -10.61 10.44 5.58
C LEU A 154 -10.46 10.14 7.08
N TYR A 155 -10.22 11.18 7.88
CA TYR A 155 -10.08 11.08 9.33
C TYR A 155 -11.35 10.50 9.98
N ALA A 156 -12.50 11.11 9.68
CA ALA A 156 -13.79 10.66 10.18
C ALA A 156 -14.07 9.22 9.74
N TYR A 157 -13.91 8.92 8.45
CA TYR A 157 -14.14 7.57 7.91
C TYR A 157 -13.26 6.52 8.61
N LEU A 158 -11.96 6.78 8.78
CA LEU A 158 -11.07 5.80 9.38
C LEU A 158 -11.35 5.59 10.88
N LEU A 159 -11.56 6.66 11.65
CA LEU A 159 -11.72 6.57 13.09
C LEU A 159 -13.13 6.15 13.54
N HIS A 160 -14.16 6.56 12.80
CA HIS A 160 -15.55 6.25 13.13
C HIS A 160 -16.04 4.97 12.41
N ASP A 161 -15.95 4.93 11.08
CA ASP A 161 -16.62 3.91 10.26
C ASP A 161 -15.77 2.67 9.99
N TYR A 162 -14.44 2.83 9.92
CA TYR A 162 -13.55 1.75 9.48
C TYR A 162 -12.91 0.97 10.62
N LEU A 163 -12.01 1.58 11.39
CA LEU A 163 -11.16 0.86 12.33
C LEU A 163 -11.96 0.15 13.43
N PRO A 164 -12.95 0.78 14.10
CA PRO A 164 -13.74 0.10 15.13
C PRO A 164 -14.62 -1.03 14.58
N VAL A 165 -15.08 -0.91 13.33
CA VAL A 165 -15.91 -1.94 12.68
C VAL A 165 -15.06 -3.10 12.19
N ARG A 166 -13.95 -2.83 11.50
CA ARG A 166 -13.07 -3.85 10.92
C ARG A 166 -12.27 -4.61 11.97
N TYR A 167 -11.74 -3.90 12.97
CA TYR A 167 -10.80 -4.41 13.98
C TYR A 167 -11.29 -4.13 15.41
N PRO A 168 -12.46 -4.65 15.82
CA PRO A 168 -13.08 -4.35 17.11
C PRO A 168 -12.25 -4.79 18.33
N THR A 169 -11.32 -5.73 18.16
CA THR A 169 -10.38 -6.16 19.22
C THR A 169 -9.24 -5.17 19.46
N MET A 170 -8.98 -4.27 18.50
CA MET A 170 -7.89 -3.30 18.54
C MET A 170 -8.36 -1.85 18.65
N PHE A 171 -9.51 -1.54 18.08
CA PHE A 171 -10.07 -0.19 18.06
C PHE A 171 -11.51 -0.20 18.54
N ARG A 172 -11.86 0.81 19.33
CA ARG A 172 -13.20 0.91 19.90
C ARG A 172 -13.62 2.38 19.99
N LEU A 173 -14.89 2.65 19.74
CA LEU A 173 -15.45 3.96 20.09
C LEU A 173 -15.63 4.07 21.60
N SER A 174 -15.42 5.26 22.14
CA SER A 174 -15.75 5.58 23.53
C SER A 174 -17.26 5.42 23.78
N ALA A 175 -17.68 5.29 25.04
CA ALA A 175 -19.08 5.06 25.39
C ALA A 175 -20.03 6.18 24.94
N ASP A 176 -19.52 7.41 24.87
CA ASP A 176 -20.20 8.60 24.36
C ASP A 176 -20.01 8.82 22.85
N ALA A 177 -19.33 7.89 22.16
CA ALA A 177 -18.99 7.97 20.74
C ALA A 177 -18.29 9.27 20.33
N SER A 178 -17.49 9.87 21.23
CA SER A 178 -16.75 11.10 20.95
C SER A 178 -15.29 10.85 20.56
N GLN A 179 -14.74 9.67 20.86
CA GLN A 179 -13.35 9.30 20.61
C GLN A 179 -13.22 7.88 20.03
N CYS A 180 -12.21 7.69 19.19
CA CYS A 180 -11.70 6.38 18.81
C CYS A 180 -10.51 6.01 19.71
N GLU A 181 -10.61 4.88 20.41
CA GLU A 181 -9.59 4.32 21.28
C GLU A 181 -8.82 3.23 20.54
N ASN A 182 -7.49 3.34 20.52
CA ASN A 182 -6.58 2.31 20.06
C ASN A 182 -6.12 1.50 21.27
N LEU A 183 -6.73 0.34 21.47
CA LEU A 183 -6.53 -0.53 22.63
C LEU A 183 -5.11 -1.10 22.71
N VAL A 184 -4.42 -1.20 21.57
CA VAL A 184 -3.05 -1.70 21.49
C VAL A 184 -2.05 -0.67 22.01
N THR A 185 -2.25 0.62 21.70
CA THR A 185 -1.33 1.68 22.12
C THR A 185 -1.80 2.45 23.36
N GLY A 186 -3.06 2.25 23.78
CA GLY A 186 -3.74 3.00 24.83
C GLY A 186 -4.08 4.44 24.46
N ARG A 187 -3.90 4.83 23.19
CA ARG A 187 -4.12 6.19 22.70
C ARG A 187 -5.58 6.41 22.34
N ARG A 188 -6.03 7.66 22.42
CA ARG A 188 -7.39 8.07 22.07
C ARG A 188 -7.34 9.32 21.23
N PHE A 189 -8.19 9.36 20.22
CA PHE A 189 -8.33 10.51 19.33
C PHE A 189 -9.81 10.87 19.20
N PRO A 190 -10.16 12.18 19.23
CA PRO A 190 -11.54 12.60 19.01
C PRO A 190 -12.00 12.20 17.60
N LEU A 191 -13.29 11.95 17.41
CA LEU A 191 -13.84 11.65 16.08
C LEU A 191 -13.93 12.89 15.19
N GLU A 192 -14.06 14.06 15.82
CA GLU A 192 -13.84 15.34 15.17
C GLU A 192 -12.37 15.76 15.32
N PRO A 193 -11.66 16.03 14.22
CA PRO A 193 -10.24 16.29 14.29
C PRO A 193 -9.94 17.61 15.02
N PRO A 194 -9.00 17.62 15.99
CA PRO A 194 -8.77 18.78 16.82
C PRO A 194 -7.93 19.83 16.08
N PRO A 195 -8.04 21.13 16.44
CA PRO A 195 -7.11 22.14 15.97
C PRO A 195 -5.68 21.89 16.53
N PRO A 196 -4.60 22.25 15.79
CA PRO A 196 -4.62 22.85 14.46
C PRO A 196 -4.88 21.82 13.35
N LEU A 197 -5.96 22.05 12.61
CA LEU A 197 -6.24 21.36 11.36
C LEU A 197 -5.36 21.93 10.25
N PRO A 198 -4.92 21.12 9.28
CA PRO A 198 -5.11 19.67 9.11
C PRO A 198 -3.98 18.81 9.74
N ALA A 199 -2.96 19.44 10.32
CA ALA A 199 -1.76 18.76 10.81
C ALA A 199 -2.04 17.74 11.93
N ALA A 200 -2.88 18.10 12.90
CA ALA A 200 -3.24 17.19 13.99
C ALA A 200 -4.01 15.95 13.50
N ALA A 201 -4.86 16.10 12.49
CA ALA A 201 -5.60 15.00 11.88
C ALA A 201 -4.65 14.03 11.16
N LEU A 202 -3.73 14.54 10.34
CA LEU A 202 -2.72 13.72 9.65
C LEU A 202 -1.78 13.01 10.63
N GLY A 203 -1.36 13.70 11.69
CA GLY A 203 -0.55 13.12 12.76
C GLY A 203 -1.27 11.95 13.45
N ALA A 204 -2.54 12.14 13.80
CA ALA A 204 -3.38 11.09 14.37
C ALA A 204 -3.61 9.92 13.41
N LEU A 205 -3.85 10.17 12.12
CA LEU A 205 -3.90 9.10 11.10
C LEU A 205 -2.60 8.29 11.08
N GLY A 206 -1.45 8.96 11.08
CA GLY A 206 -0.14 8.30 11.11
C GLY A 206 0.14 7.52 12.40
N GLU A 207 -0.58 7.79 13.49
CA GLU A 207 -0.54 7.06 14.75
C GLU A 207 -1.60 5.95 14.89
N MET A 208 -2.55 5.86 13.93
CA MET A 208 -3.64 4.88 13.95
C MET A 208 -3.52 3.83 12.86
N VAL A 209 -3.04 4.22 11.68
CA VAL A 209 -2.85 3.32 10.53
C VAL A 209 -1.39 3.33 10.07
N GLU A 210 -0.98 2.19 9.55
CA GLU A 210 0.43 1.91 9.26
C GLU A 210 0.86 2.41 7.89
N GLU A 211 -0.12 2.58 7.01
CA GLU A 211 0.08 2.86 5.62
C GLU A 211 0.40 4.33 5.38
N ASP A 212 1.22 4.55 4.35
CA ASP A 212 1.54 5.88 3.87
C ASP A 212 0.43 6.32 2.91
N ILE A 213 -0.16 7.48 3.19
CA ILE A 213 -1.37 7.97 2.55
C ILE A 213 -1.03 9.22 1.74
N PHE A 214 -1.52 9.26 0.50
CA PHE A 214 -1.53 10.44 -0.35
C PHE A 214 -2.95 10.72 -0.81
N LEU A 215 -3.38 11.98 -0.68
CA LEU A 215 -4.69 12.45 -1.14
C LEU A 215 -4.53 13.25 -2.43
N LEU A 216 -5.38 12.93 -3.40
CA LEU A 216 -5.29 13.45 -4.76
C LEU A 216 -6.59 14.16 -5.14
N HIS A 217 -6.48 15.35 -5.73
CA HIS A 217 -7.62 16.08 -6.27
C HIS A 217 -7.53 16.19 -7.79
N PRO A 218 -8.65 16.02 -8.53
CA PRO A 218 -8.67 16.31 -9.95
C PRO A 218 -8.46 17.82 -10.18
N THR A 219 -7.72 18.13 -11.25
CA THR A 219 -7.54 19.48 -11.80
C THR A 219 -7.62 19.40 -13.33
N PRO A 220 -7.75 20.53 -14.05
CA PRO A 220 -7.73 20.53 -15.52
C PRO A 220 -6.47 19.90 -16.13
N ASP A 221 -5.34 19.96 -15.42
CA ASP A 221 -4.02 19.49 -15.89
C ASP A 221 -3.64 18.07 -15.43
N GLY A 222 -4.50 17.46 -14.62
CA GLY A 222 -4.37 16.11 -14.05
C GLY A 222 -4.62 16.05 -12.53
N HIS A 223 -4.32 14.93 -11.89
CA HIS A 223 -4.51 14.77 -10.45
C HIS A 223 -3.36 15.38 -9.63
N LEU A 224 -3.69 16.26 -8.67
CA LEU A 224 -2.78 16.99 -7.81
C LEU A 224 -2.67 16.36 -6.43
N CYS A 225 -1.44 16.19 -5.90
CA CYS A 225 -1.22 15.78 -4.52
C CYS A 225 -1.52 16.93 -3.55
N VAL A 226 -2.62 16.82 -2.80
CA VAL A 226 -3.13 17.88 -1.91
C VAL A 226 -2.87 17.63 -0.43
N ALA A 227 -2.60 16.39 -0.03
CA ALA A 227 -2.20 16.07 1.33
C ALA A 227 -1.44 14.74 1.35
N PHE A 228 -0.62 14.54 2.37
CA PHE A 228 0.01 13.25 2.61
C PHE A 228 0.34 13.04 4.09
N VAL A 229 0.47 11.77 4.47
CA VAL A 229 1.21 11.31 5.64
C VAL A 229 2.04 10.11 5.19
N CYS A 230 3.36 10.28 5.14
CA CYS A 230 4.30 9.29 4.59
C CYS A 230 5.55 9.22 5.47
N CYS A 231 5.64 8.15 6.26
CA CYS A 231 6.75 7.93 7.19
C CYS A 231 7.80 6.95 6.65
N PHE A 232 7.44 6.11 5.67
CA PHE A 232 8.32 5.08 5.11
C PHE A 232 8.37 5.13 3.57
N PRO A 233 8.80 6.28 2.98
CA PRO A 233 8.90 6.40 1.54
C PRO A 233 9.99 5.47 0.98
N ALA A 234 9.72 4.86 -0.17
CA ALA A 234 10.66 4.00 -0.88
C ALA A 234 11.67 4.80 -1.72
N GLY A 235 12.62 5.46 -1.04
CA GLY A 235 13.76 6.12 -1.70
C GLY A 235 13.48 7.51 -2.30
N PHE A 236 12.44 8.19 -1.83
CA PHE A 236 12.13 9.58 -2.18
C PHE A 236 11.79 10.40 -0.93
N ASP A 237 11.87 11.73 -1.04
CA ASP A 237 11.35 12.64 -0.02
C ASP A 237 9.89 12.99 -0.36
N PRO A 238 8.89 12.68 0.49
CA PRO A 238 7.49 12.92 0.16
C PRO A 238 7.17 14.42 0.07
N SER A 239 7.91 15.29 0.77
CA SER A 239 7.73 16.75 0.66
C SER A 239 8.09 17.27 -0.74
N GLU A 240 9.01 16.61 -1.45
CA GLU A 240 9.32 16.94 -2.84
C GLU A 240 8.21 16.52 -3.82
N LYS A 241 7.26 15.69 -3.40
CA LYS A 241 6.11 15.22 -4.21
C LYS A 241 4.84 16.02 -3.91
N PHE A 242 4.80 16.71 -2.78
CA PHE A 242 3.67 17.51 -2.34
C PHE A 242 3.39 18.67 -3.29
N GLY A 243 2.10 18.95 -3.54
CA GLY A 243 1.67 20.04 -4.42
C GLY A 243 2.00 19.85 -5.91
N LYS A 244 2.35 18.63 -6.33
CA LYS A 244 2.66 18.30 -7.73
C LYS A 244 1.59 17.39 -8.33
N LEU A 245 1.47 17.43 -9.66
CA LEU A 245 0.60 16.50 -10.38
C LEU A 245 1.21 15.11 -10.40
N ILE A 246 0.39 14.06 -10.54
CA ILE A 246 0.85 12.66 -10.63
C ILE A 246 1.93 12.52 -11.72
N LYS A 247 1.73 13.12 -12.89
CA LYS A 247 2.70 13.08 -13.99
C LYS A 247 4.07 13.63 -13.61
N ASP A 248 4.11 14.70 -12.80
CA ASP A 248 5.35 15.35 -12.38
C ASP A 248 6.03 14.60 -11.23
N ILE A 249 5.23 14.02 -10.33
CA ILE A 249 5.70 13.13 -9.26
C ILE A 249 6.47 11.93 -9.85
N HIS A 250 5.96 11.39 -10.95
CA HIS A 250 6.47 10.21 -11.64
C HIS A 250 7.46 10.51 -12.77
N ALA A 251 7.76 11.77 -13.09
CA ALA A 251 8.71 12.13 -14.15
C ALA A 251 10.08 11.41 -14.03
N PRO A 252 10.64 11.15 -12.84
CA PRO A 252 11.90 10.41 -12.71
C PRO A 252 11.78 8.89 -12.94
N VAL A 253 10.57 8.35 -13.05
CA VAL A 253 10.33 6.90 -13.19
C VAL A 253 10.53 6.49 -14.66
N PRO A 254 11.48 5.59 -14.98
CA PRO A 254 11.70 5.15 -16.34
C PRO A 254 10.44 4.55 -16.95
N SER A 255 10.16 4.88 -18.22
CA SER A 255 9.02 4.37 -18.98
C SER A 255 7.63 4.69 -18.40
N TYR A 256 7.53 5.68 -17.50
CA TYR A 256 6.23 6.15 -16.98
C TYR A 256 5.32 6.68 -18.08
N ASP A 257 5.89 7.31 -19.12
CA ASP A 257 5.19 7.81 -20.30
C ASP A 257 4.31 6.74 -20.98
N ARG A 258 4.69 5.46 -20.90
CA ARG A 258 3.91 4.34 -21.45
C ARG A 258 2.61 4.05 -20.70
N ILE A 259 2.57 4.36 -19.40
CA ILE A 259 1.41 4.05 -18.53
C ILE A 259 0.71 5.31 -18.00
N GLY A 260 1.34 6.48 -18.07
CA GLY A 260 0.83 7.74 -17.53
C GLY A 260 -0.58 8.10 -18.02
N PRO A 261 -0.88 8.07 -19.33
CA PRO A 261 -2.23 8.35 -19.82
C PRO A 261 -3.29 7.36 -19.30
N SER A 262 -2.92 6.08 -19.15
CA SER A 262 -3.81 5.06 -18.59
C SER A 262 -4.04 5.28 -17.09
N MET A 263 -3.00 5.68 -16.36
CA MET A 263 -3.08 6.00 -14.94
C MET A 263 -3.99 7.21 -14.70
N GLU A 264 -3.81 8.28 -15.47
CA GLU A 264 -4.64 9.48 -15.37
C GLU A 264 -6.11 9.17 -15.69
N SER A 265 -6.35 8.45 -16.81
CA SER A 265 -7.71 8.02 -17.15
C SER A 265 -8.33 7.11 -16.09
N PHE A 266 -7.54 6.32 -15.37
CA PHE A 266 -8.02 5.47 -14.30
C PHE A 266 -8.51 6.30 -13.11
N PHE A 267 -7.72 7.28 -12.65
CA PHE A 267 -8.13 8.15 -11.54
C PHE A 267 -9.39 8.96 -11.86
N CYS A 268 -9.55 9.46 -13.09
CA CYS A 268 -10.77 10.13 -13.52
C CYS A 268 -12.04 9.27 -13.45
N LYS A 269 -11.89 7.93 -13.51
CA LYS A 269 -12.99 6.96 -13.54
C LYS A 269 -13.20 6.27 -12.19
N LEU A 270 -12.42 6.61 -11.17
CA LEU A 270 -12.54 5.97 -9.86
C LEU A 270 -13.91 6.30 -9.25
N GLN A 271 -14.58 5.28 -8.71
CA GLN A 271 -15.92 5.41 -8.15
C GLN A 271 -15.89 5.07 -6.66
N VAL A 272 -16.78 5.74 -5.93
CA VAL A 272 -17.14 5.41 -4.55
C VAL A 272 -17.35 3.91 -4.36
N GLY A 273 -16.74 3.34 -3.32
CA GLY A 273 -16.93 1.94 -2.93
C GLY A 273 -16.24 0.93 -3.85
N LYS A 274 -15.61 1.35 -4.96
CA LYS A 274 -14.84 0.47 -5.85
C LYS A 274 -13.35 0.65 -5.61
N SER A 275 -12.85 -0.02 -4.58
CA SER A 275 -11.43 -0.02 -4.26
C SER A 275 -10.63 -0.82 -5.28
N VAL A 276 -9.40 -0.38 -5.51
CA VAL A 276 -8.44 -1.00 -6.42
C VAL A 276 -7.07 -0.92 -5.76
N LYS A 277 -6.32 -2.02 -5.82
CA LYS A 277 -4.95 -2.08 -5.33
C LYS A 277 -3.99 -2.45 -6.44
N ARG A 278 -2.73 -2.08 -6.25
CA ARG A 278 -1.60 -2.60 -7.02
C ARG A 278 -0.40 -2.78 -6.11
N LEU A 279 0.42 -3.76 -6.44
CA LEU A 279 1.65 -4.03 -5.73
C LEU A 279 2.81 -3.27 -6.38
N ASN A 280 3.56 -2.56 -5.56
CA ASN A 280 4.85 -2.00 -5.94
C ASN A 280 5.92 -2.59 -5.01
N VAL A 281 7.07 -2.95 -5.57
CA VAL A 281 8.16 -3.56 -4.79
C VAL A 281 9.45 -2.80 -5.04
N ASN A 282 10.12 -2.48 -3.94
CA ASN A 282 11.46 -1.92 -3.90
C ASN A 282 12.34 -2.90 -3.11
N LEU A 283 13.59 -3.07 -3.56
CA LEU A 283 14.61 -3.80 -2.79
C LEU A 283 15.47 -2.77 -2.05
N SER A 284 15.46 -2.85 -0.72
CA SER A 284 16.25 -1.99 0.14
C SER A 284 17.31 -2.84 0.86
N PRO A 285 18.61 -2.49 0.78
CA PRO A 285 19.69 -3.29 1.36
C PRO A 285 19.78 -3.19 2.89
N THR A 286 18.99 -2.32 3.52
CA THR A 286 18.98 -2.12 4.98
C THR A 286 17.55 -1.94 5.46
N PRO A 287 17.09 -2.66 6.50
CA PRO A 287 15.70 -2.59 6.97
C PRO A 287 15.24 -1.19 7.38
N THR A 288 16.18 -0.33 7.82
CA THR A 288 15.90 0.97 8.45
C THR A 288 16.19 2.19 7.57
N LYS A 289 16.69 2.03 6.33
CA LYS A 289 17.08 3.17 5.49
C LYS A 289 15.92 4.00 4.93
N CYS A 290 14.68 3.54 5.05
CA CYS A 290 13.50 4.37 4.74
C CYS A 290 13.43 5.64 5.62
N LEU A 291 14.19 5.69 6.71
CA LEU A 291 14.22 6.79 7.68
C LEU A 291 15.31 7.85 7.41
N GLU A 292 16.26 7.56 6.51
CA GLU A 292 17.35 8.46 6.14
C GLU A 292 17.21 8.89 4.68
N TRP A 293 16.18 9.68 4.37
CA TRP A 293 16.23 10.50 3.17
C TRP A 293 17.21 11.64 3.43
N LYS A 294 18.50 11.41 3.21
CA LYS A 294 19.42 12.54 3.02
C LYS A 294 18.92 13.27 1.79
N ARG A 295 18.51 14.54 1.94
CA ARG A 295 18.35 15.49 0.82
C ARG A 295 19.51 15.21 -0.12
N ARG A 296 19.22 14.72 -1.32
CA ARG A 296 20.26 14.41 -2.31
C ARG A 296 20.75 15.77 -2.81
N THR A 297 21.55 16.48 -2.02
CA THR A 297 22.33 17.61 -2.50
C THR A 297 23.24 17.04 -3.57
N GLU A 298 22.99 17.48 -4.79
CA GLU A 298 23.65 17.12 -6.05
C GLU A 298 25.12 16.73 -5.84
N THR A 299 25.41 15.44 -5.69
CA THR A 299 26.74 14.94 -6.00
C THR A 299 26.64 14.40 -7.42
N LYS A 300 26.89 15.30 -8.37
CA LYS A 300 27.12 14.96 -9.77
C LYS A 300 28.28 13.97 -9.76
N PHE A 301 28.03 12.71 -10.13
CA PHE A 301 29.12 11.80 -10.46
C PHE A 301 29.81 12.40 -11.69
N ARG A 302 30.96 13.03 -11.47
CA ARG A 302 31.90 13.37 -12.53
C ARG A 302 32.55 12.05 -12.92
N VAL A 303 32.17 11.53 -14.08
CA VAL A 303 32.99 10.53 -14.77
C VAL A 303 34.25 11.28 -15.19
N GLU A 304 35.37 10.95 -14.57
CA GLU A 304 36.67 11.32 -15.08
C GLU A 304 36.93 10.42 -16.30
N ASP A 305 36.92 11.02 -17.48
CA ASP A 305 37.54 10.42 -18.67
C ASP A 305 39.04 10.35 -18.39
N GLU A 306 39.57 9.15 -18.19
CA GLU A 306 41.00 8.90 -18.37
C GLU A 306 41.28 8.74 -19.86
N GLY A 307 42.04 9.68 -20.41
CA GLY A 307 42.71 9.58 -21.70
C GLY A 307 44.09 8.93 -21.57
#